data_AF-A0A340WJ53-F1
#
_entry.id   AF-A0A340WJ53-F1
#
_cell.length_a   1.000
_cell.length_b   1.000
_cell.length_c   1.000
_cell.angle_alpha   90.00
_cell.angle_beta   90.00
_cell.angle_gamma   90.00
#
_symmetry.space_group_name_H-M   'P 1'
#
loop_
_entity.id
_entity.type
_entity.pdbx_description
1 polymer ?
#
loop_
_entity_poly.entity_id
_entity_poly.type
_entity_poly.pdbx_seq_one_letter_code
_entity_poly.pdbx_strand_id
1 'polypeptide(L)'
;MAQGLIEVERKFVPGPGTEERLQELGGTLERRVTFRDSYYDTPELSLMRADYWLRQREGSGWELKCPGAASVSGPHTKYMELTAEPAVVAQLCEVCWRRRRHLPS
;
A
#
# COMPACT_ATOMS: atom_id res chain seq x y z
N MET A 1 -1.92 20.81 -2.90
CA MET A 1 -1.87 19.40 -3.34
C MET A 1 -0.82 18.72 -2.49
N ALA A 2 -1.17 17.81 -1.60
CA ALA A 2 -0.16 17.03 -0.88
C ALA A 2 0.45 16.05 -1.89
N GLN A 3 1.73 16.21 -2.23
CA GLN A 3 2.43 15.27 -3.10
C GLN A 3 2.60 13.94 -2.36
N GLY A 4 1.84 12.92 -2.75
CA GLY A 4 2.05 11.56 -2.27
C GLY A 4 3.43 11.04 -2.67
N LEU A 5 4.07 10.27 -1.78
CA LEU A 5 5.33 9.60 -2.09
C LEU A 5 5.05 8.35 -2.93
N ILE A 6 5.97 8.05 -3.85
CA ILE A 6 5.91 6.85 -4.66
C ILE A 6 6.78 5.78 -4.01
N GLU A 7 6.17 4.66 -3.62
CA GLU A 7 6.87 3.45 -3.22
C GLU A 7 7.03 2.54 -4.43
N VAL A 8 8.26 2.02 -4.63
CA VAL A 8 8.57 0.98 -5.61
C VAL A 8 9.12 -0.21 -4.85
N GLU A 9 8.46 -1.36 -4.98
CA GLU A 9 8.78 -2.55 -4.21
C GLU A 9 8.89 -3.80 -5.09
N ARG A 10 9.67 -4.78 -4.62
CA ARG A 10 9.69 -6.15 -5.14
C ARG A 10 9.75 -7.12 -3.96
N LYS A 11 8.66 -7.85 -3.75
CA LYS A 11 8.59 -8.87 -2.69
C LYS A 11 9.50 -10.05 -3.03
N PHE A 12 10.18 -10.60 -2.03
CA PHE A 12 10.99 -11.80 -2.12
C PHE A 12 10.83 -12.63 -0.83
N VAL A 13 11.11 -13.94 -0.92
CA VAL A 13 11.11 -14.83 0.24
C VAL A 13 12.54 -14.85 0.82
N PRO A 14 12.75 -14.43 2.07
CA PRO A 14 14.07 -14.51 2.69
C PRO A 14 14.44 -15.97 2.97
N GLY A 15 15.70 -16.34 2.66
CA GLY A 15 16.29 -17.63 3.03
C GLY A 15 17.20 -17.52 4.25
N PRO A 16 17.67 -18.65 4.82
CA PRO A 16 18.78 -18.64 5.78
C PRO A 16 19.99 -17.89 5.17
N GLY A 17 20.65 -17.02 5.93
CA GLY A 17 21.77 -16.23 5.42
C GLY A 17 21.40 -14.86 4.84
N THR A 18 20.10 -14.50 4.75
CA THR A 18 19.67 -13.22 4.15
C THR A 18 20.22 -12.02 4.92
N GLU A 19 20.17 -12.05 6.25
CA GLU A 19 20.64 -10.94 7.09
C GLU A 19 22.16 -10.79 7.01
N GLU A 20 22.90 -11.91 7.02
CA GLU A 20 24.36 -11.96 6.90
C GLU A 20 24.80 -11.41 5.54
N ARG A 21 24.13 -11.84 4.46
CA ARG A 21 24.45 -11.37 3.11
C ARG A 21 24.21 -9.86 2.95
N LEU A 22 23.16 -9.32 3.58
CA LEU A 22 22.92 -7.87 3.59
C LEU A 22 24.07 -7.13 4.28
N GLN A 23 24.57 -7.64 5.40
CA GLN A 23 25.70 -7.05 6.13
C GLN A 23 27.02 -7.12 5.33
N GLU A 24 27.32 -8.25 4.69
CA GLU A 24 28.50 -8.41 3.82
C GLU A 24 28.54 -7.41 2.65
N LEU A 25 27.36 -7.02 2.16
CA LEU A 25 27.20 -6.03 1.08
C LEU A 25 27.22 -4.58 1.59
N GLY A 26 27.43 -4.37 2.90
CA GLY A 26 27.48 -3.05 3.54
C GLY A 26 26.14 -2.51 4.02
N GLY A 27 25.09 -3.34 4.02
CA GLY A 27 23.80 -3.00 4.62
C GLY A 27 23.88 -2.95 6.15
N THR A 28 23.16 -2.01 6.76
CA THR A 28 23.05 -1.89 8.22
C THR A 28 21.63 -2.13 8.69
N LEU A 29 21.47 -2.73 9.86
CA LEU A 29 20.16 -2.86 10.49
C LEU A 29 19.73 -1.49 11.01
N GLU A 30 18.86 -0.80 10.28
CA GLU A 30 18.38 0.54 10.66
C GLU A 30 17.51 0.48 11.93
N ARG A 31 16.56 -0.45 11.99
CA ARG A 31 15.67 -0.63 13.14
C ARG A 31 15.04 -2.02 13.15
N ARG A 32 14.62 -2.48 14.33
CA ARG A 32 13.70 -3.60 14.52
C ARG A 32 12.44 -3.08 15.20
N VAL A 33 11.30 -3.27 14.56
CA VAL A 33 10.00 -2.77 15.03
C VAL A 33 8.96 -3.89 14.98
N THR A 34 8.03 -3.85 15.93
CA THR A 34 6.80 -4.65 15.92
C THR A 34 5.64 -3.68 15.77
N PHE A 35 4.76 -3.93 14.80
CA PHE A 35 3.57 -3.11 14.56
C PHE A 35 2.40 -3.99 14.17
N ARG A 36 1.20 -3.45 14.31
CA ARG A 36 -0.06 -4.09 13.88
C ARG A 36 -0.71 -3.23 12.81
N ASP A 37 -1.08 -3.87 11.70
CA ASP A 37 -1.91 -3.28 10.66
C ASP A 37 -3.32 -3.87 10.75
N SER A 38 -4.33 -2.99 10.78
CA SER A 38 -5.73 -3.37 10.58
C SER A 38 -6.12 -2.98 9.15
N TYR A 39 -6.42 -3.96 8.30
CA TYR A 39 -6.82 -3.74 6.91
C TYR A 39 -8.34 -3.63 6.79
N TYR A 40 -8.80 -2.74 5.90
CA TYR A 40 -10.21 -2.46 5.68
C TYR A 40 -10.53 -2.49 4.18
N ASP A 41 -11.69 -3.06 3.84
CA ASP A 41 -12.22 -3.08 2.47
C ASP A 41 -13.75 -3.12 2.52
N THR A 42 -14.41 -3.04 1.36
CA THR A 42 -15.84 -3.34 1.22
C THR A 42 -16.08 -4.84 1.32
N PRO A 43 -17.32 -5.30 1.59
CA PRO A 43 -17.64 -6.74 1.60
C PRO A 43 -17.25 -7.46 0.30
N GLU A 44 -17.25 -6.76 -0.83
CA GLU A 44 -16.91 -7.28 -2.16
C GLU A 44 -15.40 -7.27 -2.44
N LEU A 45 -14.58 -6.83 -1.49
CA LEU A 45 -13.13 -6.63 -1.61
C LEU A 45 -12.75 -5.70 -2.78
N SER A 46 -13.51 -4.60 -2.90
CA SER A 46 -13.43 -3.68 -4.04
C SER A 46 -12.08 -2.97 -4.13
N LEU A 47 -11.45 -2.64 -3.00
CA LEU A 47 -10.14 -1.99 -2.96
C LEU A 47 -9.06 -2.99 -3.39
N MET A 48 -9.03 -4.18 -2.79
CA MET A 48 -8.03 -5.20 -3.09
C MET A 48 -8.09 -5.62 -4.57
N ARG A 49 -9.29 -5.82 -5.13
CA ARG A 49 -9.48 -6.13 -6.57
C ARG A 49 -9.00 -5.01 -7.49
N ALA A 50 -8.90 -3.79 -6.97
CA ALA A 50 -8.46 -2.61 -7.69
C ALA A 50 -6.98 -2.25 -7.42
N ASP A 51 -6.25 -3.09 -6.68
CA ASP A 51 -4.89 -2.85 -6.21
C ASP A 51 -4.76 -1.62 -5.29
N TYR A 52 -5.81 -1.35 -4.50
CA TYR A 52 -5.79 -0.39 -3.40
C TYR A 52 -5.71 -1.11 -2.06
N TRP A 53 -4.99 -0.51 -1.11
CA TRP A 53 -4.76 -1.10 0.22
C TRP A 53 -4.96 -0.05 1.31
N LEU A 54 -6.12 -0.09 1.97
CA LEU A 54 -6.43 0.76 3.11
C LEU A 54 -6.06 0.03 4.41
N ARG A 55 -5.24 0.68 5.23
CA ARG A 55 -4.88 0.16 6.55
C ARG A 55 -4.83 1.27 7.59
N GLN A 56 -5.11 0.89 8.84
CA GLN A 56 -4.72 1.66 10.00
C GLN A 56 -3.52 0.97 10.65
N ARG A 57 -2.39 1.66 10.73
CA ARG A 57 -1.18 1.17 11.37
C ARG A 57 -1.09 1.70 12.80
N GLU A 58 -0.94 0.78 13.75
CA GLU A 58 -0.78 1.11 15.16
C GLU A 58 0.42 2.05 15.37
N GLY A 59 0.18 3.21 15.97
CA GLY A 59 1.19 4.24 16.21
C GLY A 59 1.52 5.15 15.02
N SER A 60 1.00 4.90 13.80
CA SER A 60 1.24 5.73 12.61
C SER A 60 -0.03 6.43 12.11
N GLY A 61 -1.19 5.75 12.19
CA GLY A 61 -2.47 6.27 11.71
C GLY A 61 -2.91 5.62 10.39
N TRP A 62 -3.66 6.36 9.58
CA TRP A 62 -4.26 5.86 8.33
C TRP A 62 -3.31 5.94 7.15
N GLU A 63 -3.25 4.87 6.36
CA GLU A 63 -2.42 4.79 5.16
C GLU A 63 -3.22 4.13 4.03
N LEU A 64 -3.21 4.73 2.84
CA LEU A 64 -3.81 4.18 1.61
C LEU A 64 -2.75 4.05 0.52
N LYS A 65 -2.44 2.80 0.14
CA LYS A 65 -1.68 2.53 -1.09
C LYS A 65 -2.65 2.59 -2.27
N CYS A 66 -2.33 3.47 -3.23
CA CYS A 66 -3.04 3.58 -4.50
C CYS A 66 -2.15 3.01 -5.61
N PRO A 67 -2.69 2.26 -6.58
CA PRO A 67 -1.88 1.77 -7.69
C PRO A 67 -1.27 2.96 -8.44
N GLY A 68 0.01 2.85 -8.80
CA GLY A 68 0.66 3.82 -9.67
C GLY A 68 -0.05 3.93 -11.02
N ALA A 69 0.21 5.01 -11.77
CA ALA A 69 -0.38 5.20 -13.10
C ALA A 69 -0.23 3.94 -13.96
N ALA A 70 -1.36 3.49 -14.53
CA ALA A 70 -1.49 2.25 -15.30
C ALA A 70 -0.67 2.33 -16.59
N SER A 71 0.64 2.10 -16.49
CA SER A 71 1.49 1.77 -17.62
C SER A 71 2.79 1.17 -17.10
N VAL A 72 3.10 -0.03 -17.60
CA VAL A 72 4.41 -0.71 -17.57
C VAL A 72 4.68 -1.73 -16.45
N SER A 73 4.36 -1.50 -15.17
CA SER A 73 4.67 -2.49 -14.09
C SER A 73 3.46 -3.35 -13.71
N GLY A 74 3.67 -4.64 -13.44
CA GLY A 74 2.64 -5.54 -12.91
C GLY A 74 2.06 -5.08 -11.55
N PRO A 75 0.95 -5.68 -11.09
CA PRO A 75 0.40 -5.40 -9.77
C PRO A 75 1.47 -5.61 -8.69
N HIS A 76 1.34 -4.92 -7.55
CA HIS A 76 2.28 -5.06 -6.43
C HIS A 76 3.72 -4.59 -6.68
N THR A 77 3.90 -3.65 -7.62
CA THR A 77 5.24 -3.11 -7.94
C THR A 77 5.38 -1.63 -7.59
N LYS A 78 4.33 -0.83 -7.74
CA LYS A 78 4.40 0.62 -7.60
C LYS A 78 3.13 1.19 -7.00
N TYR A 79 3.28 1.93 -5.90
CA TYR A 79 2.17 2.54 -5.19
C TYR A 79 2.42 4.02 -4.91
N MET A 80 1.36 4.82 -4.99
CA MET A 80 1.33 6.13 -4.34
C MET A 80 0.79 5.94 -2.92
N GLU A 81 1.55 6.34 -1.91
CA GLU A 81 1.13 6.27 -0.51
C GLU A 81 0.50 7.60 -0.07
N LEU A 82 -0.74 7.53 0.40
CA LEU A 82 -1.45 8.65 1.00
C LEU A 82 -1.60 8.40 2.50
N THR A 83 -1.11 9.33 3.32
CA THR A 83 -1.17 9.26 4.79
C THR A 83 -1.99 10.40 5.41
N ALA A 84 -2.19 11.50 4.68
CA ALA A 84 -3.06 12.57 5.12
C ALA A 84 -4.53 12.13 5.00
N GLU A 85 -5.25 12.07 6.13
CA GLU A 85 -6.63 11.59 6.17
C GLU A 85 -7.57 12.26 5.15
N PRO A 86 -7.52 13.60 4.92
CA PRO A 86 -8.36 14.21 3.89
C PRO A 86 -8.08 13.68 2.47
N ALA A 87 -6.81 13.36 2.17
CA ALA A 87 -6.43 12.77 0.88
C ALA A 87 -6.86 11.31 0.79
N VAL A 88 -6.75 10.54 1.88
CA VAL A 88 -7.26 9.17 1.97
C VAL A 88 -8.77 9.14 1.72
N VAL A 89 -9.54 9.99 2.41
CA VAL A 89 -11.00 10.09 2.25
C VAL A 89 -11.37 10.48 0.82
N ALA A 90 -10.73 11.52 0.26
CA ALA A 90 -11.01 11.96 -1.10
C ALA A 90 -10.78 10.83 -2.13
N GLN A 91 -9.69 10.08 -1.99
CA GLN A 91 -9.38 8.96 -2.89
C GLN A 91 -10.35 7.79 -2.70
N LEU A 92 -10.72 7.45 -1.46
CA LEU A 92 -11.73 6.41 -1.20
C LEU A 92 -13.08 6.78 -1.80
N CYS A 93 -13.50 8.04 -1.69
CA CYS A 93 -14.73 8.52 -2.32
C CYS A 93 -14.70 8.32 -3.84
N GLU A 94 -13.61 8.69 -4.52
CA GLU A 94 -13.44 8.47 -5.96
C GLU A 94 -13.56 6.98 -6.34
N VAL A 95 -12.83 6.10 -5.64
CA VAL A 95 -12.77 4.67 -5.98
C VAL A 95 -14.08 3.95 -5.66
N CYS A 96 -14.65 4.19 -4.48
CA CYS A 96 -15.89 3.54 -4.05
C CYS A 96 -17.11 4.07 -4.83
N TRP A 97 -17.14 5.36 -5.18
CA TRP A 97 -18.24 5.94 -5.96
C TRP A 97 -18.27 5.43 -7.39
N ARG A 98 -17.13 5.43 -8.09
CA ARG A 98 -17.05 4.93 -9.48
C ARG A 98 -17.55 3.49 -9.62
N ARG A 99 -17.30 2.66 -8.61
CA ARG A 99 -17.63 1.23 -8.64
C ARG A 99 -19.08 0.89 -8.30
N ARG A 100 -19.83 1.78 -7.61
CA ARG A 100 -21.28 1.61 -7.42
C ARG A 100 -22.11 1.79 -8.69
N ARG A 101 -21.59 2.50 -9.70
CA ARG A 101 -22.30 2.74 -10.99
C ARG A 101 -22.25 1.55 -11.96
N HIS A 102 -21.60 0.45 -11.61
CA HIS A 102 -21.46 -0.75 -12.47
C HIS A 102 -22.17 -2.00 -11.93
N LEU A 103 -23.02 -1.85 -10.91
CA LEU A 103 -23.96 -2.90 -10.52
C LEU A 103 -25.26 -2.71 -11.31
N PRO A 104 -25.69 -3.68 -12.15
CA PRO A 104 -27.04 -3.65 -12.70
C PRO A 104 -28.06 -3.83 -11.56
N SER A 105 -29.21 -3.18 -11.72
CA SER A 105 -30.35 -3.20 -10.79
C SER A 105 -30.92 -4.60 -10.59
#